data_AF-A0A1I6SBH7-F1
#
_entry.id   AF-A0A1I6SBH7-F1
#
_cell.length_a   1.000
_cell.length_b   1.000
_cell.length_c   1.000
_cell.angle_alpha   90.00
_cell.angle_beta   90.00
_cell.angle_gamma   90.00
#
_symmetry.space_group_name_H-M   'P 1'
#
loop_
_entity.id
_entity.type
_entity.pdbx_description
1 polymer ?
#
loop_
_entity_poly.entity_id
_entity_poly.type
_entity_poly.pdbx_seq_one_letter_code
_entity_poly.pdbx_strand_id
1 'polypeptide(L)'
;MKKLFLTGISLLFALTLTFAQEGNPEEKAKQVVTELTEKLTLTDDQQKSIYDIVLDNAKQKEALKADTTLSPEALSEAVSRLKETKKAQITEKLSDEQKALYAQIIADKKK
;
A
#
# COMPACT_ATOMS: atom_id res chain seq x y z
N MET A 1 18.78 39.83 -2.68
CA MET A 1 18.76 38.58 -3.49
C MET A 1 19.44 37.47 -2.69
N LYS A 2 18.74 36.33 -2.48
CA LYS A 2 19.23 34.92 -2.40
C LYS A 2 20.44 34.67 -1.45
N LYS A 3 20.45 33.73 -0.49
CA LYS A 3 20.10 32.29 -0.61
C LYS A 3 20.03 31.61 0.78
N LEU A 4 19.03 30.74 0.90
CA LEU A 4 19.05 29.38 1.47
C LEU A 4 19.38 29.18 2.95
N PHE A 5 18.31 29.04 3.74
CA PHE A 5 18.29 28.16 4.90
C PHE A 5 18.40 26.71 4.40
N LEU A 6 19.48 26.01 4.76
CA LEU A 6 19.60 24.57 4.57
C LEU A 6 20.29 23.97 5.79
N THR A 7 19.64 24.07 6.94
CA THR A 7 19.99 23.33 8.14
C THR A 7 19.09 22.10 8.25
N GLY A 8 19.70 20.93 8.23
CA GLY A 8 19.10 19.74 8.84
C GLY A 8 18.71 18.59 7.90
N ILE A 9 19.60 18.20 6.97
CA ILE A 9 19.60 16.81 6.50
C ILE A 9 20.09 15.96 7.69
N SER A 10 19.15 15.53 8.54
CA SER A 10 19.42 14.48 9.52
C SER A 10 19.25 13.13 8.83
N LEU A 11 20.36 12.71 8.22
CA LEU A 11 20.62 11.36 7.78
C LEU A 11 20.65 10.43 9.01
N LEU A 12 19.57 9.72 9.29
CA LEU A 12 19.60 8.53 10.13
C LEU A 12 18.69 7.46 9.53
N PHE A 13 19.20 6.79 8.51
CA PHE A 13 18.79 5.41 8.22
C PHE A 13 20.01 4.66 7.68
N ALA A 14 20.92 4.34 8.59
CA ALA A 14 21.86 3.26 8.37
C ALA A 14 21.05 1.96 8.46
N LEU A 15 20.68 1.37 7.32
CA LEU A 15 20.32 -0.04 7.26
C LEU A 15 21.14 -0.75 6.20
N THR A 16 21.99 -1.62 6.73
CA THR A 16 22.65 -2.73 6.07
C THR A 16 21.65 -3.74 5.49
N LEU A 17 22.06 -4.36 4.38
CA LEU A 17 21.54 -5.55 3.71
C LEU A 17 20.52 -5.32 2.58
N THR A 18 21.09 -5.33 1.38
CA THR A 18 20.49 -5.65 0.08
C THR A 18 19.67 -6.94 0.16
N PHE A 19 18.35 -6.83 0.02
CA PHE A 19 17.51 -7.86 -0.59
C PHE A 19 16.87 -7.29 -1.86
N ALA A 20 17.58 -7.48 -2.96
CA ALA A 20 17.05 -7.31 -4.29
C ALA A 20 16.24 -8.57 -4.66
N GLN A 21 15.00 -8.70 -4.16
CA GLN A 21 14.02 -9.68 -4.65
C GLN A 21 12.64 -9.30 -4.10
N GLU A 22 11.64 -9.12 -4.98
CA GLU A 22 10.23 -8.80 -4.68
C GLU A 22 9.89 -8.58 -3.19
N GLY A 23 9.94 -7.33 -2.72
CA GLY A 23 9.87 -6.97 -1.29
C GLY A 23 8.82 -7.75 -0.48
N ASN A 24 9.20 -8.14 0.74
CA ASN A 24 8.36 -8.90 1.67
C ASN A 24 6.96 -8.26 1.79
N PRO A 25 5.86 -9.04 1.85
CA PRO A 25 4.50 -8.55 2.13
C PRO A 25 4.41 -7.46 3.20
N GLU A 26 5.23 -7.56 4.25
CA GLU A 26 5.29 -6.61 5.35
C GLU A 26 5.86 -5.25 4.93
N GLU A 27 6.89 -5.23 4.09
CA GLU A 27 7.47 -4.00 3.54
C GLU A 27 6.51 -3.34 2.55
N LYS A 28 5.87 -4.14 1.69
CA LYS A 28 4.81 -3.66 0.79
C LYS A 28 3.67 -3.03 1.58
N ALA A 29 3.23 -3.66 2.67
CA ALA A 29 2.20 -3.13 3.53
C ALA A 29 2.60 -1.82 4.20
N LYS A 30 3.84 -1.73 4.72
CA LYS A 30 4.39 -0.47 5.27
C LYS A 30 4.39 0.65 4.23
N GLN A 31 4.91 0.39 3.03
CA GLN A 31 4.97 1.38 1.96
C GLN A 31 3.59 1.92 1.57
N VAL A 32 2.60 1.04 1.42
CA VAL A 32 1.23 1.44 1.09
C VAL A 32 0.62 2.26 2.21
N VAL A 33 0.80 1.87 3.47
CA VAL A 33 0.28 2.63 4.61
C VAL A 33 0.95 4.01 4.67
N THR A 34 2.27 4.11 4.51
CA THR A 34 2.97 5.39 4.45
C THR A 34 2.42 6.29 3.34
N GLU A 35 2.26 5.77 2.12
CA GLU A 35 1.70 6.55 1.01
C GLU A 35 0.27 7.04 1.31
N LEU A 36 -0.58 6.18 1.90
CA LEU A 36 -1.95 6.55 2.23
C LEU A 36 -2.00 7.51 3.41
N THR A 37 -1.13 7.39 4.41
CA THR A 37 -1.02 8.32 5.54
C THR A 37 -0.64 9.71 5.05
N GLU A 38 0.34 9.82 4.14
CA GLU A 38 0.76 11.10 3.57
C GLU A 38 -0.35 11.80 2.78
N LYS A 39 -1.22 11.02 2.11
CA LYS A 39 -2.28 11.56 1.24
C LYS A 39 -3.62 11.77 1.92
N LEU A 40 -3.93 10.99 2.95
CA LEU A 40 -5.24 10.95 3.62
C LEU A 40 -5.17 11.39 5.09
N THR A 41 -3.97 11.67 5.61
CA THR A 41 -3.75 12.05 7.02
C THR A 41 -4.38 11.04 7.96
N LEU A 42 -4.03 9.76 7.77
CA LEU A 42 -4.63 8.64 8.52
C LEU A 42 -4.30 8.73 10.01
N THR A 43 -5.28 8.44 10.87
CA THR A 43 -5.05 8.25 12.31
C THR A 43 -4.28 6.97 12.58
N ASP A 44 -3.67 6.83 13.75
CA ASP A 44 -2.90 5.64 14.13
C ASP A 44 -3.73 4.35 14.05
N ASP A 45 -5.01 4.41 14.45
CA ASP A 45 -5.94 3.28 14.37
C ASP A 45 -6.28 2.91 12.92
N GLN A 46 -6.42 3.90 12.04
CA GLN A 46 -6.63 3.68 10.61
C GLN A 46 -5.38 3.08 9.97
N GLN A 47 -4.20 3.59 10.31
CA GLN A 47 -2.91 3.08 9.83
C GLN A 47 -2.74 1.60 10.18
N LYS A 48 -3.01 1.22 11.44
CA LYS A 48 -2.94 -0.17 11.88
C LYS A 48 -3.94 -1.06 11.14
N SER A 49 -5.20 -0.62 11.04
CA SER A 49 -6.25 -1.39 10.34
C SER A 49 -5.92 -1.58 8.85
N ILE A 50 -5.43 -0.52 8.20
CA ILE A 50 -5.07 -0.56 6.78
C ILE A 50 -3.80 -1.39 6.57
N TYR A 51 -2.83 -1.34 7.49
CA TYR A 51 -1.65 -2.20 7.46
C TYR A 51 -2.03 -3.68 7.40
N ASP A 52 -2.89 -4.11 8.33
CA ASP A 52 -3.32 -5.51 8.41
C ASP A 52 -4.06 -5.94 7.12
N ILE A 53 -4.94 -5.08 6.59
CA ILE A 53 -5.65 -5.32 5.32
C ILE A 53 -4.65 -5.48 4.16
N VAL A 54 -3.65 -4.61 4.05
CA VAL A 54 -2.69 -4.64 2.94
C VAL A 54 -1.74 -5.83 3.07
N LEU A 55 -1.31 -6.17 4.28
CA LEU A 55 -0.47 -7.33 4.56
C LEU A 55 -1.17 -8.63 4.17
N ASP A 56 -2.42 -8.79 4.60
CA ASP A 56 -3.24 -9.95 4.26
C ASP A 56 -3.47 -10.04 2.74
N ASN A 57 -3.78 -8.91 2.09
CA ASN A 57 -3.90 -8.84 0.63
C ASN A 57 -2.62 -9.27 -0.10
N ALA A 58 -1.46 -8.86 0.41
CA ALA A 58 -0.16 -9.23 -0.18
C ALA A 58 0.10 -10.73 -0.04
N LYS A 59 -0.15 -11.31 1.14
CA LYS A 59 -0.03 -12.76 1.39
C LYS A 59 -0.98 -13.58 0.51
N GLN A 60 -2.25 -13.18 0.43
CA GLN A 60 -3.23 -13.85 -0.43
C GLN A 60 -2.82 -13.77 -1.91
N LYS A 61 -2.29 -12.64 -2.36
CA LYS A 61 -1.81 -12.49 -3.75
C LYS A 61 -0.63 -13.40 -4.05
N GLU A 62 0.30 -13.56 -3.11
CA GLU A 62 1.42 -14.49 -3.25
C GLU A 62 0.95 -15.94 -3.27
N ALA A 63 -0.01 -16.32 -2.42
CA ALA A 63 -0.63 -17.64 -2.45
C ALA A 63 -1.31 -17.93 -3.80
N LEU A 64 -2.09 -16.98 -4.34
CA LEU A 64 -2.71 -17.12 -5.66
C LEU A 64 -1.67 -17.26 -6.78
N LYS A 65 -0.58 -16.50 -6.74
CA LYS A 65 0.50 -16.60 -7.73
C LYS A 65 1.27 -17.93 -7.65
N ALA A 66 1.38 -18.50 -6.46
CA ALA A 66 2.05 -19.77 -6.23
C ALA A 66 1.17 -20.98 -6.59
N ASP A 67 -0.14 -20.78 -6.72
CA ASP A 67 -1.08 -21.83 -7.10
C ASP A 67 -0.95 -22.18 -8.59
N THR A 68 -0.28 -23.30 -8.85
CA THR A 68 -0.05 -23.83 -10.20
C THR A 68 -1.28 -24.52 -10.81
N THR A 69 -2.37 -24.65 -10.05
CA THR A 69 -3.61 -25.26 -10.53
C THR A 69 -4.52 -24.28 -11.27
N LEU A 70 -4.28 -22.97 -11.12
CA LEU A 70 -5.05 -21.92 -11.77
C LEU A 70 -4.58 -21.69 -13.20
N SER A 71 -5.53 -21.51 -14.12
CA SER A 71 -5.21 -20.96 -15.44
C SER A 71 -4.77 -19.49 -15.32
N PRO A 72 -4.02 -18.95 -16.30
CA PRO A 72 -3.64 -17.53 -16.30
C PRO A 72 -4.84 -16.57 -16.19
N GLU A 73 -5.96 -16.91 -16.83
CA GLU A 73 -7.21 -16.15 -16.78
C GLU A 73 -7.83 -16.20 -15.39
N ALA A 74 -7.93 -17.40 -14.80
CA ALA A 74 -8.47 -17.59 -13.45
C ALA A 74 -7.62 -16.87 -12.39
N LEU A 75 -6.28 -16.91 -12.53
CA LEU A 75 -5.35 -16.17 -11.68
C LEU A 75 -5.56 -14.66 -11.81
N SER A 76 -5.64 -14.14 -13.04
CA SER A 76 -5.87 -12.72 -13.30
C SER A 76 -7.18 -12.22 -12.69
N GLU A 77 -8.25 -13.00 -12.83
CA GLU A 77 -9.56 -12.70 -12.28
C GLU A 77 -9.55 -12.74 -10.74
N ALA A 78 -8.93 -13.76 -10.13
CA ALA A 78 -8.78 -13.87 -8.69
C ALA A 78 -7.97 -12.72 -8.10
N VAL A 79 -6.86 -12.34 -8.73
CA VAL A 79 -6.05 -11.19 -8.32
C VAL A 79 -6.82 -9.87 -8.48
N SER A 80 -7.65 -9.75 -9.51
CA SER A 80 -8.49 -8.56 -9.72
C SER A 80 -9.56 -8.43 -8.65
N ARG A 81 -10.29 -9.51 -8.34
CA ARG A 81 -11.22 -9.55 -7.19
C ARG A 81 -10.52 -9.19 -5.89
N LEU A 82 -9.35 -9.78 -5.63
CA LEU A 82 -8.56 -9.51 -4.43
C LEU A 82 -8.16 -8.03 -4.31
N LYS A 83 -7.88 -7.34 -5.43
CA LYS A 83 -7.62 -5.90 -5.43
C LYS A 83 -8.87 -5.09 -5.08
N GLU A 84 -10.03 -5.44 -5.63
CA GLU A 84 -11.30 -4.74 -5.33
C GLU A 84 -11.74 -4.95 -3.89
N THR A 85 -11.63 -6.17 -3.35
CA THR A 85 -11.91 -6.46 -1.94
C THR A 85 -11.05 -5.59 -1.02
N LYS A 86 -9.74 -5.49 -1.27
CA LYS A 86 -8.88 -4.59 -0.48
C LYS A 86 -9.35 -3.14 -0.55
N LYS A 87 -9.70 -2.64 -1.74
CA LYS A 87 -10.17 -1.24 -1.87
C LYS A 87 -11.43 -1.01 -1.05
N ALA A 88 -12.37 -1.95 -1.07
CA ALA A 88 -13.58 -1.87 -0.25
C ALA A 88 -13.23 -1.85 1.24
N GLN A 89 -12.40 -2.79 1.70
CA GLN A 89 -11.98 -2.88 3.10
C GLN A 89 -11.23 -1.62 3.58
N ILE A 90 -10.37 -1.03 2.74
CA ILE A 90 -9.69 0.23 3.07
C ILE A 90 -10.73 1.36 3.17
N THR A 91 -11.61 1.50 2.17
CA THR A 91 -12.68 2.52 2.15
C THR A 91 -13.55 2.50 3.42
N GLU A 92 -13.85 1.32 3.96
CA GLU A 92 -14.62 1.15 5.19
C GLU A 92 -13.91 1.69 6.45
N LYS A 93 -12.58 1.82 6.43
CA LYS A 93 -11.80 2.37 7.56
C LYS A 93 -11.61 3.89 7.48
N LEU A 94 -11.99 4.50 6.37
CA LEU A 94 -11.79 5.93 6.11
C LEU A 94 -13.01 6.76 6.57
N SER A 95 -12.76 8.00 6.95
CA SER A 95 -13.80 9.02 7.10
C SER A 95 -14.37 9.42 5.73
N ASP A 96 -15.52 10.10 5.70
CA ASP A 96 -16.15 10.47 4.42
C ASP A 96 -15.29 11.44 3.60
N GLU A 97 -14.56 12.35 4.24
CA GLU A 97 -13.59 13.22 3.58
C GLU A 97 -12.43 12.42 2.98
N GLN A 98 -11.89 11.46 3.73
CA GLN A 98 -10.79 10.60 3.26
C GLN A 98 -11.23 9.66 2.12
N LYS A 99 -12.49 9.20 2.10
CA LYS A 99 -13.03 8.37 1.00
C LYS A 99 -12.99 9.13 -0.34
N ALA A 100 -13.34 10.42 -0.34
CA ALA A 100 -13.31 11.23 -1.54
C ALA A 100 -11.88 11.36 -2.11
N LEU A 101 -10.90 11.61 -1.24
CA LEU A 101 -9.48 11.65 -1.61
C LEU A 101 -8.97 10.27 -2.07
N TYR A 102 -9.36 9.20 -1.39
CA TYR A 102 -8.98 7.84 -1.75
C TYR A 102 -9.50 7.43 -3.14
N ALA A 103 -10.73 7.83 -3.48
CA ALA A 103 -11.28 7.61 -4.81
C ALA A 103 -10.46 8.30 -5.91
N GLN A 104 -9.98 9.52 -5.66
CA GLN A 104 -9.09 10.23 -6.59
C GLN A 104 -7.74 9.50 -6.76
N ILE A 105 -7.14 9.06 -5.65
CA ILE A 105 -5.88 8.27 -5.67
C ILE A 105 -6.04 7.00 -6.50
N ILE A 106 -7.17 6.28 -6.34
CA ILE A 106 -7.45 5.08 -7.14
C ILE A 106 -7.65 5.41 -8.62
N ALA A 107 -8.36 6.49 -8.93
CA ALA A 107 -8.62 6.91 -10.30
C ALA A 107 -7.33 7.29 -11.04
N ASP A 108 -6.40 7.97 -10.38
CA ASP A 108 -5.11 8.33 -10.97
C ASP A 108 -4.19 7.13 -11.19
N LYS A 109 -4.25 6.10 -10.33
CA LYS A 109 -3.52 4.85 -10.53
C LYS A 109 -4.07 3.96 -11.67
N LYS A 110 -5.25 4.28 -12.22
CA LYS A 110 -5.85 3.57 -13.37
C LYS A 110 -5.46 4.18 -14.72
N LYS A 111 -4.89 5.39 -14.74
CA LYS A 111 -4.38 6.04 -15.95
C LYS A 111 -3.00 5.50 -16.31
#